data_AF-A0A6U6AWX8-F1
#
_entry.id   AF-A0A6U6AWX8-F1
#
_cell.length_a   1.000
_cell.length_b   1.000
_cell.length_c   1.000
_cell.angle_alpha   90.00
_cell.angle_beta   90.00
_cell.angle_gamma   90.00
#
_symmetry.space_group_name_H-M   'P 1'
#
loop_
_entity.id
_entity.type
_entity.pdbx_description
1 polymer ?
#
loop_
_entity_poly.entity_id
_entity_poly.type
_entity_poly.pdbx_seq_one_letter_code
_entity_poly.pdbx_strand_id
1 'polypeptide(L)'
;MDQGMQSQLGAMEVESLQAMVKQTEAKLQELSVEHDRMIAEGKEQQQAFIRREVQYQSQIKRMKELLEKAISSRGNENNGMPRLREMHEKIMQKLAEKQDATKTLMMKQEKEMLKIFRSKLFEVEDKLKKTGGKKNNEAVGGIPRSWLERATKLARELEHYKEESIRLDAENERLTKESTRLQAEYHSHEDDVRYLESQLVALKKENLKLKKDREDAATVSMRAFLATDHSKRQRSQEEERPPAEDGSKPQESKQMEEEAYAQIEKVKVSISRMRKLIEDERARLREVRTAHVKELASRTELESFLRDCLADVKKQA
;
A
#
# COMPACT_ATOMS: atom_id res chain seq x y z
N MET A 1 -12.63 -157.50 -35.16
CA MET A 1 -12.51 -156.94 -33.80
C MET A 1 -12.66 -155.43 -33.89
N ASP A 2 -13.89 -154.94 -34.09
CA ASP A 2 -14.13 -153.47 -34.22
C ASP A 2 -15.55 -153.06 -33.74
N GLN A 3 -16.48 -154.01 -33.62
CA GLN A 3 -17.87 -153.73 -33.22
C GLN A 3 -18.10 -153.58 -31.71
N GLY A 4 -17.22 -154.12 -30.85
CA GLY A 4 -17.39 -154.12 -29.40
C GLY A 4 -17.06 -152.78 -28.72
N MET A 5 -15.99 -152.11 -29.17
CA MET A 5 -15.63 -150.80 -28.62
C MET A 5 -16.51 -149.66 -29.17
N GLN A 6 -17.00 -149.76 -30.41
CA GLN A 6 -17.99 -148.81 -30.94
C GLN A 6 -19.33 -148.86 -30.19
N SER A 7 -19.75 -150.04 -29.72
CA SER A 7 -20.99 -150.23 -28.94
C SER A 7 -20.92 -149.58 -27.55
N GLN A 8 -19.80 -149.74 -26.83
CA GLN A 8 -19.62 -149.15 -25.50
C GLN A 8 -19.39 -147.64 -25.53
N LEU A 9 -18.68 -147.12 -26.54
CA LEU A 9 -18.56 -145.67 -26.77
C LEU A 9 -19.92 -145.05 -27.12
N GLY A 10 -20.70 -145.70 -27.98
CA GLY A 10 -22.06 -145.23 -28.33
C GLY A 10 -23.04 -145.24 -27.15
N ALA A 11 -22.97 -146.21 -26.25
CA ALA A 11 -23.84 -146.25 -25.06
C ALA A 11 -23.50 -145.15 -24.04
N MET A 12 -22.21 -144.87 -23.81
CA MET A 12 -21.79 -143.75 -22.95
C MET A 12 -22.14 -142.39 -23.56
N GLU A 13 -22.09 -142.26 -24.90
CA GLU A 13 -22.59 -141.07 -25.60
C GLU A 13 -24.11 -140.91 -25.46
N VAL A 14 -24.89 -142.00 -25.53
CA VAL A 14 -26.35 -141.95 -25.39
C VAL A 14 -26.80 -141.58 -23.97
N GLU A 15 -26.18 -142.13 -22.91
CA GLU A 15 -26.49 -141.75 -21.53
C GLU A 15 -26.07 -140.31 -21.22
N SER A 16 -24.92 -139.87 -21.74
CA SER A 16 -24.47 -138.47 -21.65
C SER A 16 -25.45 -137.52 -22.35
N LEU A 17 -25.93 -137.89 -23.54
CA LEU A 17 -26.96 -137.13 -24.26
C LEU A 17 -28.30 -137.12 -23.52
N GLN A 18 -28.73 -138.23 -22.92
CA GLN A 18 -29.97 -138.27 -22.12
C GLN A 18 -29.85 -137.43 -20.84
N ALA A 19 -28.71 -137.44 -20.18
CA ALA A 19 -28.45 -136.56 -19.03
C ALA A 19 -28.45 -135.09 -19.46
N MET A 20 -27.87 -134.78 -20.62
CA MET A 20 -27.90 -133.42 -21.19
C MET A 20 -29.33 -132.99 -21.54
N VAL A 21 -30.13 -133.86 -22.17
CA VAL A 21 -31.54 -133.59 -22.48
C VAL A 21 -32.34 -133.33 -21.21
N LYS A 22 -32.22 -134.18 -20.18
CA LYS A 22 -32.88 -133.94 -18.89
C LYS A 22 -32.42 -132.66 -18.21
N GLN A 23 -31.13 -132.32 -18.31
CA GLN A 23 -30.61 -131.06 -17.81
C GLN A 23 -31.15 -129.87 -18.59
N THR A 24 -31.31 -129.98 -19.92
CA THR A 24 -31.92 -128.93 -20.73
C THR A 24 -33.42 -128.79 -20.50
N GLU A 25 -34.14 -129.89 -20.27
CA GLU A 25 -35.57 -129.88 -19.93
C GLU A 25 -35.81 -129.28 -18.55
N ALA A 26 -34.99 -129.63 -17.56
CA ALA A 26 -35.04 -129.04 -16.23
C ALA A 26 -34.74 -127.53 -16.29
N LYS A 27 -33.70 -127.12 -17.04
CA LYS A 27 -33.40 -125.70 -17.28
C LYS A 27 -34.54 -124.99 -18.00
N LEU A 28 -35.18 -125.63 -18.99
CA LEU A 28 -36.31 -125.06 -19.72
C LEU A 28 -37.54 -124.89 -18.82
N GLN A 29 -37.82 -125.87 -17.94
CA GLN A 29 -38.88 -125.77 -16.95
C GLN A 29 -38.58 -124.67 -15.92
N GLU A 30 -37.34 -124.59 -15.42
CA GLU A 30 -36.92 -123.55 -14.48
C GLU A 30 -37.05 -122.15 -15.12
N LEU A 31 -36.59 -122.00 -16.37
CA LEU A 31 -36.78 -120.78 -17.18
C LEU A 31 -38.26 -120.46 -17.44
N SER A 32 -39.11 -121.46 -17.67
CA SER A 32 -40.55 -121.25 -17.87
C SER A 32 -41.23 -120.76 -16.58
N VAL A 33 -40.89 -121.36 -15.44
CA VAL A 33 -41.41 -120.94 -14.13
C VAL A 33 -40.91 -119.54 -13.77
N GLU A 34 -39.65 -119.24 -14.06
CA GLU A 34 -39.08 -117.91 -13.85
C GLU A 34 -39.72 -116.86 -14.78
N HIS A 35 -39.95 -117.20 -16.04
CA HIS A 35 -40.66 -116.35 -17.00
C HIS A 35 -42.11 -116.09 -16.56
N ASP A 36 -42.83 -117.12 -16.10
CA ASP A 36 -44.20 -116.96 -15.58
C ASP A 36 -44.22 -116.12 -14.29
N ARG A 37 -43.20 -116.28 -13.42
CA ARG A 37 -43.02 -115.44 -12.23
C ARG A 37 -42.78 -113.98 -12.62
N MET A 38 -41.91 -113.73 -13.60
CA MET A 38 -41.61 -112.39 -14.10
C MET A 38 -42.85 -111.74 -14.74
N ILE A 39 -43.67 -112.50 -15.47
CA ILE A 39 -44.95 -112.02 -16.01
C ILE A 39 -45.92 -111.68 -14.89
N ALA A 40 -46.03 -112.52 -13.86
CA ALA A 40 -46.92 -112.29 -12.72
C ALA A 40 -46.50 -111.04 -11.93
N GLU A 41 -45.22 -110.90 -11.61
CA GLU A 41 -44.64 -109.73 -10.95
C GLU A 41 -44.85 -108.46 -11.79
N GLY A 42 -44.62 -108.53 -13.12
CA GLY A 42 -44.85 -107.42 -14.03
C GLY A 42 -46.33 -106.97 -14.07
N LYS A 43 -47.26 -107.92 -14.06
CA LYS A 43 -48.71 -107.63 -13.99
C LYS A 43 -49.09 -107.00 -12.65
N GLU A 44 -48.54 -107.48 -11.54
CA GLU A 44 -48.81 -106.92 -10.21
C GLU A 44 -48.31 -105.48 -10.10
N GLN A 45 -47.08 -105.22 -10.56
CA GLN A 45 -46.51 -103.88 -10.63
C GLN A 45 -47.37 -102.95 -11.49
N GLN A 46 -47.76 -103.40 -12.69
CA GLN A 46 -48.63 -102.62 -13.59
C GLN A 46 -49.96 -102.28 -12.92
N GLN A 47 -50.59 -103.23 -12.22
CA GLN A 47 -51.83 -102.97 -11.49
C GLN A 47 -51.63 -102.00 -10.32
N ALA A 48 -50.51 -102.08 -9.60
CA ALA A 48 -50.18 -101.12 -8.55
C ALA A 48 -50.02 -99.69 -9.10
N PHE A 49 -49.36 -99.54 -10.25
CA PHE A 49 -49.26 -98.26 -10.95
C PHE A 49 -50.63 -97.73 -11.37
N ILE A 50 -51.48 -98.57 -11.98
CA ILE A 50 -52.84 -98.17 -12.39
C ILE A 50 -53.67 -97.70 -11.18
N ARG A 51 -53.61 -98.43 -10.05
CA ARG A 51 -54.33 -98.02 -8.83
C ARG A 51 -53.86 -96.66 -8.31
N ARG A 52 -52.54 -96.42 -8.29
CA ARG A 52 -51.97 -95.14 -7.86
C ARG A 52 -52.33 -94.00 -8.82
N GLU A 53 -52.31 -94.26 -10.12
CA GLU A 53 -52.70 -93.30 -11.16
C GLU A 53 -54.17 -92.89 -11.02
N VAL A 54 -55.08 -93.86 -10.84
CA VAL A 54 -56.50 -93.58 -10.60
C VAL A 54 -56.71 -92.76 -9.33
N GLN A 55 -55.97 -93.05 -8.26
CA GLN A 55 -56.03 -92.26 -7.03
C GLN A 55 -55.57 -90.82 -7.26
N TYR A 56 -54.43 -90.60 -7.92
CA TYR A 56 -53.93 -89.26 -8.24
C TYR A 56 -54.86 -88.51 -9.18
N GLN A 57 -55.40 -89.16 -10.21
CA GLN A 57 -56.39 -88.54 -11.08
C GLN A 57 -57.65 -88.13 -10.31
N SER A 58 -58.12 -88.95 -9.37
CA SER A 58 -59.26 -88.61 -8.52
C SER A 58 -58.97 -87.43 -7.57
N GLN A 59 -57.74 -87.33 -7.05
CA GLN A 59 -57.30 -86.23 -6.19
C GLN A 59 -57.15 -84.93 -7.00
N ILE A 60 -56.54 -85.01 -8.19
CA ILE A 60 -56.43 -83.87 -9.12
C ILE A 60 -57.83 -83.39 -9.50
N LYS A 61 -58.76 -84.29 -9.81
CA LYS A 61 -60.15 -83.93 -10.12
C LYS A 61 -60.82 -83.21 -8.95
N ARG A 62 -60.72 -83.75 -7.73
CA ARG A 62 -61.25 -83.09 -6.52
C ARG A 62 -60.61 -81.72 -6.26
N MET A 63 -59.29 -81.59 -6.39
CA MET A 63 -58.60 -80.30 -6.22
C MET A 63 -59.02 -79.29 -7.29
N LYS A 64 -59.18 -79.73 -8.55
CA LYS A 64 -59.69 -78.88 -9.63
C LYS A 64 -61.12 -78.41 -9.36
N GLU A 65 -62.01 -79.30 -8.93
CA GLU A 65 -63.39 -78.94 -8.57
C GLU A 65 -63.45 -77.97 -7.37
N LEU A 66 -62.58 -78.15 -6.36
CA LEU A 66 -62.48 -77.21 -5.24
C LEU A 66 -61.97 -75.84 -5.69
N LEU A 67 -60.96 -75.80 -6.57
CA LEU A 67 -60.46 -74.55 -7.16
C LEU A 67 -61.54 -73.88 -8.02
N GLU A 68 -62.27 -74.63 -8.82
CA GLU A 68 -63.32 -74.11 -9.69
C GLU A 68 -64.51 -73.57 -8.88
N LYS A 69 -64.89 -74.26 -7.80
CA LYS A 69 -65.88 -73.76 -6.82
C LYS A 69 -65.39 -72.50 -6.11
N ALA A 70 -64.11 -72.46 -5.70
CA ALA A 70 -63.53 -71.28 -5.08
C ALA A 70 -63.45 -70.09 -6.04
N ILE A 71 -63.07 -70.32 -7.31
CA ILE A 71 -63.02 -69.29 -8.36
C ILE A 71 -64.44 -68.79 -8.67
N SER A 72 -65.41 -69.70 -8.82
CA SER A 72 -66.80 -69.34 -9.11
C SER A 72 -67.45 -68.60 -7.95
N SER A 73 -67.19 -69.01 -6.69
CA SER A 73 -67.62 -68.30 -5.49
C SER A 73 -66.97 -66.92 -5.37
N ARG A 74 -65.76 -66.74 -5.92
CA ARG A 74 -64.98 -65.50 -5.85
C ARG A 74 -65.19 -64.59 -7.09
N GLY A 75 -65.93 -65.06 -8.08
CA GLY A 75 -66.21 -64.35 -9.34
C GLY A 75 -66.96 -63.04 -9.18
N ASN A 76 -67.68 -62.82 -8.06
CA ASN A 76 -68.36 -61.56 -7.76
C ASN A 76 -67.58 -60.60 -6.86
N GLU A 77 -66.59 -61.08 -6.09
CA GLU A 77 -65.77 -60.23 -5.19
C GLU A 77 -64.53 -59.66 -5.88
N ASN A 78 -64.12 -60.23 -7.02
CA ASN A 78 -62.96 -59.79 -7.79
C ASN A 78 -63.13 -58.46 -8.54
N ASN A 79 -64.32 -57.84 -8.55
CA ASN A 79 -64.50 -56.49 -9.12
C ASN A 79 -64.09 -55.36 -8.15
N GLY A 80 -64.00 -55.64 -6.86
CA GLY A 80 -63.53 -54.65 -5.87
C GLY A 80 -62.07 -54.27 -6.09
N MET A 81 -61.24 -55.22 -6.50
CA MET A 81 -59.79 -55.03 -6.59
C MET A 81 -59.35 -54.21 -7.83
N PRO A 82 -59.89 -54.43 -9.05
CA PRO A 82 -59.68 -53.55 -10.19
C PRO A 82 -60.18 -52.12 -9.93
N ARG A 83 -61.39 -51.99 -9.35
CA ARG A 83 -61.95 -50.67 -9.00
C ARG A 83 -61.11 -49.96 -7.93
N LEU A 84 -60.58 -50.68 -6.95
CA LEU A 84 -59.68 -50.13 -5.93
C LEU A 84 -58.35 -49.67 -6.56
N ARG A 85 -57.79 -50.43 -7.50
CA ARG A 85 -56.59 -50.00 -8.26
C ARG A 85 -56.88 -48.75 -9.08
N GLU A 86 -58.02 -48.69 -9.76
CA GLU A 86 -58.42 -47.52 -10.54
C GLU A 86 -58.65 -46.28 -9.65
N MET A 87 -59.30 -46.42 -8.50
CA MET A 87 -59.46 -45.34 -7.54
C MET A 87 -58.11 -44.89 -6.96
N HIS A 88 -57.23 -45.83 -6.63
CA HIS A 88 -55.89 -45.53 -6.16
C HIS A 88 -55.08 -44.78 -7.22
N GLU A 89 -55.13 -45.21 -8.48
CA GLU A 89 -54.48 -44.54 -9.61
C GLU A 89 -54.99 -43.09 -9.75
N LYS A 90 -56.31 -42.88 -9.67
CA LYS A 90 -56.91 -41.54 -9.70
C LYS A 90 -56.48 -40.69 -8.50
N ILE A 91 -56.34 -41.28 -7.32
CA ILE A 91 -55.86 -40.58 -6.11
C ILE A 91 -54.39 -40.18 -6.29
N MET A 92 -53.55 -41.09 -6.80
CA MET A 92 -52.13 -40.83 -7.05
C MET A 92 -51.94 -39.77 -8.12
N GLN A 93 -52.73 -39.80 -9.20
CA GLN A 93 -52.73 -38.75 -10.21
C GLN A 93 -53.11 -37.40 -9.62
N LYS A 94 -54.21 -37.32 -8.85
CA LYS A 94 -54.61 -36.07 -8.17
C LYS A 94 -53.57 -35.60 -7.17
N LEU A 95 -52.91 -36.52 -6.47
CA LEU A 95 -51.84 -36.19 -5.53
C LEU A 95 -50.64 -35.59 -6.26
N ALA A 96 -50.22 -36.18 -7.39
CA ALA A 96 -49.17 -35.64 -8.25
C ALA A 96 -49.54 -34.25 -8.78
N GLU A 97 -50.75 -34.07 -9.30
CA GLU A 97 -51.25 -32.76 -9.75
C GLU A 97 -51.23 -31.72 -8.63
N LYS A 98 -51.64 -32.10 -7.40
CA LYS A 98 -51.59 -31.20 -6.23
C LYS A 98 -50.17 -30.91 -5.79
N GLN A 99 -49.27 -31.88 -5.87
CA GLN A 99 -47.86 -31.70 -5.56
C GLN A 99 -47.21 -30.73 -6.56
N ASP A 100 -47.48 -30.87 -7.86
CA ASP A 100 -46.98 -29.95 -8.89
C ASP A 100 -47.59 -28.55 -8.76
N ALA A 101 -48.89 -28.46 -8.47
CA ALA A 101 -49.53 -27.17 -8.18
C ALA A 101 -48.92 -26.50 -6.94
N THR A 102 -48.58 -27.26 -5.90
CA THR A 102 -47.95 -26.74 -4.68
C THR A 102 -46.51 -26.28 -4.96
N LYS A 103 -45.73 -27.07 -5.71
CA LYS A 103 -44.36 -26.72 -6.12
C LYS A 103 -44.35 -25.43 -6.96
N THR A 104 -45.24 -25.31 -7.92
CA THR A 104 -45.35 -24.09 -8.75
C THR A 104 -45.82 -22.88 -7.96
N LEU A 105 -46.72 -23.06 -6.99
CA LEU A 105 -47.13 -21.99 -6.07
C LEU A 105 -45.96 -21.53 -5.19
N MET A 106 -45.19 -22.46 -4.61
CA MET A 106 -44.00 -22.16 -3.82
C MET A 106 -42.96 -21.38 -4.64
N MET A 107 -42.65 -21.83 -5.86
CA MET A 107 -41.74 -21.12 -6.77
C MET A 107 -42.22 -19.69 -7.10
N LYS A 108 -43.54 -19.51 -7.28
CA LYS A 108 -44.12 -18.17 -7.50
C LYS A 108 -43.99 -17.29 -6.26
N GLN A 109 -44.25 -17.85 -5.08
CA GLN A 109 -44.10 -17.14 -3.80
C GLN A 109 -42.64 -16.74 -3.56
N GLU A 110 -41.67 -17.63 -3.78
CA GLU A 110 -40.24 -17.33 -3.68
C GLU A 110 -39.84 -16.21 -4.64
N LYS A 111 -40.29 -16.26 -5.89
CA LYS A 111 -40.02 -15.21 -6.88
C LYS A 111 -40.60 -13.86 -6.46
N GLU A 112 -41.80 -13.83 -5.91
CA GLU A 112 -42.42 -12.59 -5.42
C GLU A 112 -41.70 -12.06 -4.18
N MET A 113 -41.32 -12.93 -3.24
CA MET A 113 -40.50 -12.55 -2.10
C MET A 113 -39.17 -11.94 -2.55
N LEU A 114 -38.47 -12.58 -3.50
CA LEU A 114 -37.23 -12.04 -4.06
C LEU A 114 -37.42 -10.69 -4.74
N LYS A 115 -38.55 -10.48 -5.44
CA LYS A 115 -38.89 -9.18 -6.04
C LYS A 115 -39.10 -8.10 -4.96
N ILE A 116 -39.82 -8.42 -3.89
CA ILE A 116 -40.02 -7.52 -2.74
C ILE A 116 -38.68 -7.22 -2.06
N PHE A 117 -37.85 -8.22 -1.82
CA PHE A 117 -36.51 -8.04 -1.25
C PHE A 117 -35.63 -7.15 -2.13
N ARG A 118 -35.63 -7.36 -3.45
CA ARG A 118 -34.89 -6.51 -4.38
C ARG A 118 -35.40 -5.06 -4.39
N SER A 119 -36.72 -4.86 -4.37
CA SER A 119 -37.30 -3.52 -4.26
C SER A 119 -36.87 -2.82 -2.97
N LYS A 120 -36.95 -3.52 -1.82
CA LYS A 120 -36.51 -2.99 -0.53
C LYS A 120 -35.01 -2.72 -0.50
N LEU A 121 -34.18 -3.59 -1.07
CA LEU A 121 -32.74 -3.37 -1.20
C LEU A 121 -32.45 -2.12 -2.02
N PHE A 122 -33.13 -1.96 -3.16
CA PHE A 122 -32.99 -0.76 -3.99
C PHE A 122 -33.45 0.50 -3.25
N GLU A 123 -34.57 0.47 -2.52
CA GLU A 123 -35.02 1.58 -1.70
C GLU A 123 -34.02 1.94 -0.58
N VAL A 124 -33.44 0.94 0.08
CA VAL A 124 -32.41 1.14 1.11
C VAL A 124 -31.14 1.69 0.49
N GLU A 125 -30.70 1.17 -0.65
CA GLU A 125 -29.54 1.64 -1.38
C GLU A 125 -29.75 3.08 -1.88
N ASP A 126 -30.93 3.42 -2.38
CA ASP A 126 -31.30 4.78 -2.78
C ASP A 126 -31.32 5.73 -1.57
N LYS A 127 -31.89 5.29 -0.43
CA LYS A 127 -31.80 6.04 0.84
C LYS A 127 -30.35 6.22 1.29
N LEU A 128 -29.50 5.20 1.14
CA LEU A 128 -28.08 5.26 1.47
C LEU A 128 -27.32 6.19 0.51
N LYS A 129 -27.64 6.18 -0.77
CA LYS A 129 -27.06 7.11 -1.77
C LYS A 129 -27.52 8.53 -1.55
N LYS A 130 -28.78 8.76 -1.15
CA LYS A 130 -29.30 10.09 -0.82
C LYS A 130 -28.72 10.63 0.48
N THR A 131 -28.62 9.80 1.52
CA THR A 131 -28.01 10.18 2.81
C THR A 131 -26.49 10.29 2.69
N GLY A 132 -25.85 9.38 1.95
CA GLY A 132 -24.44 9.41 1.59
C GLY A 132 -24.11 10.62 0.71
N GLY A 133 -24.91 10.92 -0.32
CA GLY A 133 -24.72 12.10 -1.17
C GLY A 133 -24.93 13.42 -0.43
N LYS A 134 -25.91 13.51 0.48
CA LYS A 134 -26.07 14.67 1.38
C LYS A 134 -24.90 14.80 2.36
N LYS A 135 -24.47 13.71 3.01
CA LYS A 135 -23.31 13.71 3.91
C LYS A 135 -21.97 13.93 3.20
N ASN A 136 -21.81 13.45 1.97
CA ASN A 136 -20.57 13.57 1.19
C ASN A 136 -20.43 14.95 0.54
N ASN A 137 -21.53 15.69 0.34
CA ASN A 137 -21.46 17.12 0.00
C ASN A 137 -21.09 17.98 1.22
N GLU A 138 -21.51 17.58 2.41
CA GLU A 138 -21.27 18.31 3.65
C GLU A 138 -19.95 17.92 4.33
N ALA A 139 -19.38 16.76 4.00
CA ALA A 139 -18.11 16.27 4.53
C ALA A 139 -17.28 15.57 3.43
N VAL A 140 -16.04 16.01 3.23
CA VAL A 140 -15.07 15.38 2.33
C VAL A 140 -14.16 14.51 3.19
N GLY A 141 -14.12 13.20 2.93
CA GLY A 141 -13.29 12.26 3.70
C GLY A 141 -13.68 12.13 5.18
N GLY A 142 -14.94 12.37 5.52
CA GLY A 142 -15.43 12.33 6.91
C GLY A 142 -15.22 13.64 7.71
N ILE A 143 -14.58 14.65 7.13
CA ILE A 143 -14.38 15.96 7.75
C ILE A 143 -15.41 16.94 7.19
N PRO A 144 -16.20 17.65 8.02
CA PRO A 144 -17.14 18.65 7.54
C PRO A 144 -16.47 19.71 6.65
N ARG A 145 -17.05 19.98 5.48
CA ARG A 145 -16.54 20.90 4.48
C ARG A 145 -16.37 22.32 5.04
N SER A 146 -17.27 22.76 5.92
CA SER A 146 -17.15 24.04 6.63
C SER A 146 -15.95 24.11 7.59
N TRP A 147 -15.47 22.97 8.08
CA TRP A 147 -14.24 22.90 8.88
C TRP A 147 -13.03 22.93 7.98
N LEU A 148 -13.06 22.21 6.85
CA LEU A 148 -12.00 22.25 5.86
C LEU A 148 -11.85 23.66 5.25
N GLU A 149 -12.95 24.33 4.94
CA GLU A 149 -12.94 25.70 4.42
C GLU A 149 -12.43 26.71 5.45
N ARG A 150 -12.84 26.58 6.72
CA ARG A 150 -12.27 27.39 7.81
C ARG A 150 -10.78 27.11 8.02
N ALA A 151 -10.36 25.85 7.99
CA ALA A 151 -8.97 25.46 8.15
C ALA A 151 -8.10 26.00 7.01
N THR A 152 -8.57 25.92 5.76
CA THR A 152 -7.86 26.47 4.60
C THR A 152 -7.83 28.00 4.62
N LYS A 153 -8.91 28.67 5.07
CA LYS A 153 -8.91 30.12 5.27
C LYS A 153 -7.91 30.54 6.34
N LEU A 154 -7.93 29.89 7.51
CA LEU A 154 -6.97 30.14 8.59
C LEU A 154 -5.53 29.87 8.15
N ALA A 155 -5.29 28.82 7.35
CA ALA A 155 -3.97 28.53 6.81
C ALA A 155 -3.47 29.66 5.89
N ARG A 156 -4.34 30.21 5.03
CA ARG A 156 -3.99 31.37 4.18
C ARG A 156 -3.75 32.63 5.00
N GLU A 157 -4.58 32.90 5.99
CA GLU A 157 -4.41 34.06 6.88
C GLU A 157 -3.10 33.95 7.66
N LEU A 158 -2.78 32.76 8.17
CA LEU A 158 -1.52 32.50 8.88
C LEU A 158 -0.31 32.72 7.96
N GLU A 159 -0.36 32.25 6.72
CA GLU A 159 0.72 32.48 5.75
C GLU A 159 0.86 33.97 5.41
N HIS A 160 -0.25 34.67 5.17
CA HIS A 160 -0.24 36.12 4.96
C HIS A 160 0.39 36.88 6.15
N TYR A 161 0.06 36.52 7.39
CA TYR A 161 0.66 37.16 8.58
C TYR A 161 2.14 36.81 8.76
N LYS A 162 2.58 35.61 8.35
CA LYS A 162 4.01 35.28 8.31
C LYS A 162 4.76 36.11 7.28
N GLU A 163 4.24 36.20 6.06
CA GLU A 163 4.82 37.02 5.01
C GLU A 163 4.91 38.50 5.44
N GLU A 164 3.84 39.01 6.06
CA GLU A 164 3.81 40.36 6.61
C GLU A 164 4.84 40.56 7.73
N SER A 165 4.97 39.60 8.65
CA SER A 165 5.99 39.63 9.71
C SER A 165 7.40 39.66 9.13
N ILE A 166 7.69 38.79 8.17
CA ILE A 166 9.01 38.75 7.50
C ILE A 166 9.30 40.08 6.81
N ARG A 167 8.30 40.67 6.16
CA ARG A 167 8.45 41.99 5.50
C ARG A 167 8.72 43.09 6.52
N LEU A 168 7.99 43.12 7.63
CA LEU A 168 8.17 44.09 8.69
C LEU A 168 9.53 43.93 9.38
N ASP A 169 9.98 42.70 9.61
CA ASP A 169 11.31 42.42 10.19
C ASP A 169 12.43 42.91 9.27
N ALA A 170 12.31 42.68 7.95
CA ALA A 170 13.28 43.17 6.97
C ALA A 170 13.34 44.71 6.92
N GLU A 171 12.19 45.38 6.97
CA GLU A 171 12.13 46.84 7.00
C GLU A 171 12.67 47.40 8.33
N ASN A 172 12.37 46.75 9.45
CA ASN A 172 12.87 47.15 10.75
C ASN A 172 14.40 46.96 10.86
N GLU A 173 14.94 45.88 10.28
CA GLU A 173 16.38 45.69 10.17
C GLU A 173 17.04 46.76 9.29
N ARG A 174 16.40 47.14 8.18
CA ARG A 174 16.84 48.24 7.30
C ARG A 174 16.87 49.58 8.05
N LEU A 175 15.78 49.92 8.73
CA LEU A 175 15.68 51.14 9.54
C LEU A 175 16.68 51.15 10.70
N THR A 176 16.92 50.00 11.34
CA THR A 176 17.93 49.87 12.41
C THR A 176 19.34 50.10 11.87
N LYS A 177 19.67 49.57 10.69
CA LYS A 177 20.96 49.84 10.02
C LYS A 177 21.10 51.31 9.65
N GLU A 178 20.03 51.93 9.17
CA GLU A 178 20.04 53.35 8.82
C GLU A 178 20.16 54.25 10.06
N SER A 179 19.45 53.92 11.14
CA SER A 179 19.57 54.62 12.43
C SER A 179 20.97 54.53 13.01
N THR A 180 21.58 53.34 12.99
CA THR A 180 22.95 53.16 13.50
C THR A 180 23.97 53.88 12.61
N ARG A 181 23.78 53.89 11.28
CA ARG A 181 24.60 54.68 10.35
C ARG A 181 24.50 56.18 10.65
N LEU A 182 23.29 56.72 10.74
CA LEU A 182 23.06 58.14 11.02
C LEU A 182 23.60 58.55 12.39
N GLN A 183 23.47 57.69 13.41
CA GLN A 183 24.09 57.93 14.72
C GLN A 183 25.62 58.00 14.61
N ALA A 184 26.25 57.12 13.83
CA ALA A 184 27.70 57.16 13.63
C ALA A 184 28.14 58.42 12.86
N GLU A 185 27.41 58.81 11.81
CA GLU A 185 27.66 60.07 11.06
C GLU A 185 27.51 61.28 11.99
N TYR A 186 26.47 61.32 12.83
CA TYR A 186 26.26 62.39 13.81
C TYR A 186 27.41 62.47 14.83
N HIS A 187 27.86 61.36 15.40
CA HIS A 187 29.00 61.36 16.33
C HIS A 187 30.30 61.83 15.65
N SER A 188 30.54 61.42 14.40
CA SER A 188 31.69 61.91 13.62
C SER A 188 31.64 63.42 13.44
N HIS A 189 30.46 63.97 13.12
CA HIS A 189 30.28 65.42 13.01
C HIS A 189 30.45 66.15 14.34
N GLU A 190 30.00 65.57 15.45
CA GLU A 190 30.26 66.13 16.78
C GLU A 190 31.77 66.17 17.10
N ASP A 191 32.52 65.14 16.72
CA ASP A 191 33.97 65.11 16.90
C ASP A 191 34.68 66.13 16.01
N ASP A 192 34.24 66.30 14.76
CA ASP A 192 34.74 67.34 13.85
C ASP A 192 34.48 68.75 14.41
N VAL A 193 33.28 69.01 14.95
CA VAL A 193 32.94 70.29 15.59
C VAL A 193 33.85 70.54 16.79
N ARG A 194 34.03 69.57 17.68
CA ARG A 194 34.94 69.68 18.84
C ARG A 194 36.38 69.94 18.42
N TYR A 195 36.82 69.32 17.34
CA TYR A 195 38.15 69.53 16.79
C TYR A 195 38.32 70.96 16.24
N LEU A 196 37.36 71.44 15.44
CA LEU A 196 37.35 72.81 14.92
C LEU A 196 37.26 73.86 16.04
N GLU A 197 36.45 73.63 17.07
CA GLU A 197 36.38 74.48 18.25
C GLU A 197 37.74 74.55 18.96
N SER A 198 38.42 73.42 19.11
CA SER A 198 39.76 73.35 19.71
C SER A 198 40.79 74.12 18.88
N GLN A 199 40.78 73.95 17.56
CA GLN A 199 41.63 74.73 16.65
C GLN A 199 41.33 76.23 16.73
N LEU A 200 40.06 76.62 16.74
CA LEU A 200 39.63 78.02 16.84
C LEU A 200 40.13 78.65 18.15
N VAL A 201 40.05 77.92 19.27
CA VAL A 201 40.59 78.37 20.56
C VAL A 201 42.11 78.52 20.51
N ALA A 202 42.83 77.58 19.88
CA ALA A 202 44.28 77.66 19.71
C ALA A 202 44.69 78.89 18.89
N LEU A 203 44.04 79.11 17.74
CA LEU A 203 44.27 80.28 16.88
C LEU A 203 43.90 81.60 17.57
N LYS A 204 42.85 81.62 18.40
CA LYS A 204 42.50 82.79 19.22
C LYS A 204 43.58 83.09 20.26
N LYS A 205 44.11 82.06 20.94
CA LYS A 205 45.22 82.22 21.90
C LYS A 205 46.49 82.71 21.22
N GLU A 206 46.83 82.17 20.05
CA GLU A 206 47.98 82.60 19.26
C GLU A 206 47.82 84.05 18.76
N ASN A 207 46.65 84.42 18.24
CA ASN A 207 46.37 85.80 17.84
C ASN A 207 46.47 86.78 19.02
N LEU A 208 45.97 86.40 20.20
CA LEU A 208 46.11 87.22 21.41
C LEU A 208 47.59 87.38 21.79
N LYS A 209 48.37 86.31 21.72
CA LYS A 209 49.82 86.35 21.95
C LYS A 209 50.51 87.26 20.94
N LEU A 210 50.26 87.10 19.65
CA LEU A 210 50.83 87.94 18.59
C LEU A 210 50.43 89.42 18.71
N LYS A 211 49.20 89.71 19.14
CA LYS A 211 48.76 91.08 19.44
C LYS A 211 49.55 91.67 20.61
N LYS A 212 49.70 90.92 21.71
CA LYS A 212 50.53 91.33 22.84
C LYS A 212 51.98 91.53 22.43
N ASP A 213 52.57 90.59 21.70
CA ASP A 213 53.94 90.70 21.19
C ASP A 213 54.10 91.93 20.27
N ARG A 214 53.08 92.27 19.47
CA ARG A 214 53.04 93.51 18.68
C ARG A 214 52.95 94.78 19.53
N GLU A 215 52.14 94.78 20.58
CA GLU A 215 52.03 95.91 21.53
C GLU A 215 53.34 96.10 22.29
N ASP A 216 53.94 95.01 22.78
CA ASP A 216 55.24 95.01 23.46
C ASP A 216 56.35 95.51 22.50
N ALA A 217 56.38 95.04 21.24
CA ALA A 217 57.31 95.55 20.24
C ALA A 217 57.08 97.02 19.90
N ALA A 218 55.82 97.47 19.81
CA ALA A 218 55.49 98.88 19.55
C ALA A 218 55.87 99.78 20.72
N THR A 219 55.66 99.35 21.97
CA THR A 219 56.09 100.11 23.16
C THR A 219 57.61 100.16 23.29
N VAL A 220 58.32 99.06 22.99
CA VAL A 220 59.78 99.06 22.94
C VAL A 220 60.29 99.97 21.82
N SER A 221 59.70 99.93 20.63
CA SER A 221 60.04 100.81 19.51
C SER A 221 59.77 102.29 19.85
N MET A 222 58.64 102.61 20.46
CA MET A 222 58.30 103.96 20.91
C MET A 222 59.23 104.44 22.03
N ARG A 223 59.60 103.57 22.97
CA ARG A 223 60.58 103.87 24.01
C ARG A 223 61.97 104.09 23.42
N ALA A 224 62.37 103.29 22.44
CA ALA A 224 63.61 103.47 21.70
C ALA A 224 63.58 104.77 20.90
N PHE A 225 62.46 105.13 20.27
CA PHE A 225 62.24 106.39 19.56
C PHE A 225 62.33 107.61 20.49
N LEU A 226 61.63 107.60 21.63
CA LEU A 226 61.70 108.66 22.65
C LEU A 226 63.10 108.75 23.28
N ALA A 227 63.79 107.62 23.48
CA ALA A 227 65.19 107.61 23.90
C ALA A 227 66.13 108.16 22.81
N THR A 228 65.83 107.93 21.53
CA THR A 228 66.57 108.57 20.43
C THR A 228 66.23 110.04 20.27
N ASP A 229 65.04 110.51 20.65
CA ASP A 229 64.67 111.93 20.61
C ASP A 229 65.37 112.73 21.73
N HIS A 230 65.59 112.13 22.90
CA HIS A 230 66.48 112.68 23.93
C HIS A 230 67.98 112.58 23.58
N SER A 231 68.36 111.65 22.70
CA SER A 231 69.74 111.54 22.21
C SER A 231 70.00 112.41 20.97
N LYS A 232 69.00 112.67 20.11
CA LYS A 232 69.14 113.39 18.83
C LYS A 232 69.14 114.92 18.92
N ARG A 233 69.04 115.52 20.12
CA ARG A 233 69.44 116.92 20.32
C ARG A 233 70.95 117.11 20.49
N GLN A 234 71.71 116.01 20.53
CA GLN A 234 73.16 116.00 20.37
C GLN A 234 73.55 114.88 19.41
N ARG A 235 74.11 115.26 18.26
CA ARG A 235 74.85 114.42 17.31
C ARG A 235 74.07 113.98 16.07
N SER A 236 74.42 114.70 15.02
CA SER A 236 74.19 114.49 13.60
C SER A 236 74.85 113.21 13.04
N GLN A 237 74.34 112.83 11.87
CA GLN A 237 74.85 111.96 10.79
C GLN A 237 74.27 110.54 10.63
N GLU A 238 73.63 110.40 9.46
CA GLU A 238 73.50 109.25 8.53
C GLU A 238 73.02 107.88 9.03
N GLU A 239 71.81 107.48 8.59
CA GLU A 239 71.59 106.39 7.61
C GLU A 239 70.07 106.24 7.30
N GLU A 240 69.74 106.20 6.01
CA GLU A 240 68.37 106.04 5.47
C GLU A 240 68.03 104.57 5.14
N ARG A 241 66.82 104.14 5.49
CA ARG A 241 66.02 103.03 4.91
C ARG A 241 64.57 103.16 5.44
N PRO A 242 63.51 102.50 4.88
CA PRO A 242 63.32 101.73 3.64
C PRO A 242 61.98 102.14 2.92
N PRO A 243 61.37 101.32 2.05
CA PRO A 243 60.28 100.48 2.58
C PRO A 243 60.05 99.10 1.90
N ALA A 244 59.52 98.20 2.72
CA ALA A 244 58.45 97.20 2.51
C ALA A 244 58.31 96.39 1.20
N GLU A 245 58.08 95.09 1.48
CA GLU A 245 57.09 94.18 0.88
C GLU A 245 57.37 93.35 -0.39
N ASP A 246 56.95 92.09 -0.22
CA ASP A 246 56.29 91.19 -1.17
C ASP A 246 57.13 90.22 -2.01
N GLY A 247 56.54 89.01 -2.13
CA GLY A 247 56.75 88.14 -3.26
C GLY A 247 57.68 86.95 -3.04
N SER A 248 57.07 85.78 -2.85
CA SER A 248 57.31 84.54 -3.63
C SER A 248 57.52 83.30 -2.77
N LYS A 249 56.49 82.44 -2.71
CA LYS A 249 56.60 80.98 -2.91
C LYS A 249 55.20 80.34 -3.01
N PRO A 250 54.70 80.06 -4.23
CA PRO A 250 53.59 79.12 -4.44
C PRO A 250 53.97 77.89 -5.29
N GLN A 251 55.21 77.39 -5.18
CA GLN A 251 55.66 76.20 -5.93
C GLN A 251 55.92 74.94 -5.09
N GLU A 252 56.31 75.05 -3.81
CA GLU A 252 56.54 73.89 -2.94
C GLU A 252 55.23 73.25 -2.44
N SER A 253 54.13 74.01 -2.34
CA SER A 253 52.83 73.50 -1.89
C SER A 253 52.15 72.60 -2.92
N LYS A 254 52.28 72.92 -4.22
CA LYS A 254 51.64 72.14 -5.30
C LYS A 254 52.28 70.76 -5.51
N GLN A 255 53.61 70.66 -5.36
CA GLN A 255 54.32 69.37 -5.46
C GLN A 255 54.00 68.46 -4.28
N MET A 256 53.85 69.02 -3.08
CA MET A 256 53.48 68.26 -1.88
C MET A 256 52.02 67.77 -1.93
N GLU A 257 51.11 68.56 -2.49
CA GLU A 257 49.72 68.15 -2.74
C GLU A 257 49.61 67.04 -3.81
N GLU A 258 50.42 67.11 -4.87
CA GLU A 258 50.42 66.11 -5.95
C GLU A 258 50.99 64.76 -5.49
N GLU A 259 52.04 64.77 -4.67
CA GLU A 259 52.56 63.56 -4.02
C GLU A 259 51.56 62.98 -3.00
N ALA A 260 50.86 63.80 -2.23
CA ALA A 260 49.83 63.35 -1.30
C ALA A 260 48.65 62.68 -2.02
N TYR A 261 48.20 63.23 -3.16
CA TYR A 261 47.17 62.61 -4.00
C TYR A 261 47.62 61.28 -4.61
N ALA A 262 48.87 61.19 -5.08
CA ALA A 262 49.43 59.94 -5.59
C ALA A 262 49.53 58.85 -4.50
N GLN A 263 49.85 59.24 -3.26
CA GLN A 263 49.87 58.34 -2.10
C GLN A 263 48.47 57.83 -1.76
N ILE A 264 47.46 58.72 -1.77
CA ILE A 264 46.06 58.37 -1.53
C ILE A 264 45.54 57.37 -2.58
N GLU A 265 45.90 57.57 -3.85
CA GLU A 265 45.44 56.69 -4.92
C GLU A 265 46.07 55.29 -4.82
N LYS A 266 47.36 55.19 -4.45
CA LYS A 266 48.01 53.90 -4.13
C LYS A 266 47.34 53.19 -2.96
N VAL A 267 46.94 53.93 -1.93
CA VAL A 267 46.21 53.38 -0.78
C VAL A 267 44.81 52.91 -1.19
N LYS A 268 44.07 53.65 -2.01
CA LYS A 268 42.76 53.23 -2.54
C LYS A 268 42.83 51.96 -3.38
N VAL A 269 43.83 51.85 -4.26
CA VAL A 269 44.06 50.63 -5.05
C VAL A 269 44.37 49.44 -4.14
N SER A 270 45.18 49.65 -3.10
CA SER A 270 45.50 48.61 -2.11
C SER A 270 44.28 48.18 -1.30
N ILE A 271 43.45 49.13 -0.86
CA ILE A 271 42.18 48.85 -0.17
C ILE A 271 41.23 48.07 -1.10
N SER A 272 41.13 48.45 -2.37
CA SER A 272 40.29 47.75 -3.34
C SER A 272 40.76 46.31 -3.57
N ARG A 273 42.07 46.10 -3.68
CA ARG A 273 42.68 44.76 -3.77
C ARG A 273 42.41 43.93 -2.52
N MET A 274 42.59 44.51 -1.33
CA MET A 274 42.31 43.83 -0.06
C MET A 274 40.83 43.48 0.11
N ARG A 275 39.92 44.38 -0.27
CA ARG A 275 38.47 44.11 -0.28
C ARG A 275 38.12 42.94 -1.20
N LYS A 276 38.72 42.87 -2.39
CA LYS A 276 38.53 41.76 -3.32
C LYS A 276 39.03 40.43 -2.75
N LEU A 277 40.22 40.43 -2.13
CA LEU A 277 40.77 39.26 -1.43
C LEU A 277 39.86 38.76 -0.31
N ILE A 278 39.29 39.66 0.48
CA ILE A 278 38.34 39.31 1.56
C ILE A 278 37.06 38.70 0.97
N GLU A 279 36.56 39.24 -0.15
CA GLU A 279 35.36 38.71 -0.79
C GLU A 279 35.61 37.32 -1.40
N ASP A 280 36.77 37.11 -2.01
CA ASP A 280 37.20 35.81 -2.53
C ASP A 280 37.35 34.77 -1.40
N GLU A 281 37.92 35.14 -0.25
CA GLU A 281 38.00 34.28 0.94
C GLU A 281 36.61 33.96 1.52
N ARG A 282 35.70 34.94 1.56
CA ARG A 282 34.31 34.72 1.98
C ARG A 282 33.56 33.80 1.02
N ALA A 283 33.81 33.89 -0.28
CA ALA A 283 33.24 33.01 -1.27
C ALA A 283 33.77 31.57 -1.12
N ARG A 284 35.08 31.40 -0.95
CA ARG A 284 35.72 30.10 -0.67
C ARG A 284 35.19 29.47 0.63
N LEU A 285 35.03 30.25 1.69
CA LEU A 285 34.45 29.76 2.94
C LEU A 285 33.00 29.30 2.79
N ARG A 286 32.19 29.99 1.98
CA ARG A 286 30.83 29.55 1.65
C ARG A 286 30.86 28.22 0.89
N GLU A 287 31.73 28.11 -0.11
CA GLU A 287 31.91 26.88 -0.89
C GLU A 287 32.32 25.69 0.01
N VAL A 288 33.34 25.86 0.86
CA VAL A 288 33.79 24.83 1.80
C VAL A 288 32.68 24.42 2.78
N ARG A 289 31.90 25.38 3.31
CA ARG A 289 30.75 25.06 4.17
C ARG A 289 29.70 24.25 3.42
N THR A 290 29.37 24.62 2.19
CA THR A 290 28.40 23.86 1.39
C THR A 290 28.90 22.45 1.04
N ALA A 291 30.20 22.30 0.75
CA ALA A 291 30.82 21.00 0.51
C ALA A 291 30.79 20.12 1.77
N HIS A 292 31.07 20.71 2.94
CA HIS A 292 31.01 19.98 4.21
C HIS A 292 29.58 19.51 4.56
N VAL A 293 28.56 20.35 4.31
CA VAL A 293 27.16 19.96 4.50
C VAL A 293 26.76 18.81 3.56
N LYS A 294 27.22 18.85 2.30
CA LYS A 294 26.99 17.76 1.34
C LYS A 294 27.66 16.45 1.78
N GLU A 295 28.88 16.52 2.29
CA GLU A 295 29.61 15.36 2.82
C GLU A 295 28.94 14.78 4.08
N LEU A 296 28.37 15.63 4.94
CA LEU A 296 27.57 15.15 6.08
C LEU A 296 26.29 14.46 5.60
N ALA A 297 25.61 15.01 4.59
CA ALA A 297 24.42 14.39 4.00
C ALA A 297 24.73 13.02 3.38
N SER A 298 25.79 12.91 2.57
CA SER A 298 26.19 11.64 1.95
C SER A 298 26.57 10.57 2.99
N ARG A 299 27.22 10.97 4.09
CA ARG A 299 27.50 10.08 5.23
C ARG A 299 26.22 9.60 5.90
N THR A 300 25.24 10.48 6.11
CA THR A 300 23.96 10.06 6.71
C THR A 300 23.17 9.11 5.80
N GLU A 301 23.23 9.30 4.48
CA GLU A 301 22.61 8.38 3.51
C GLU A 301 23.29 7.01 3.53
N LEU A 302 24.63 6.97 3.57
CA LEU A 302 25.40 5.73 3.64
C LEU A 302 25.15 4.98 4.97
N GLU A 303 25.09 5.70 6.09
CA GLU A 303 24.74 5.13 7.38
C GLU A 303 23.31 4.57 7.39
N SER A 304 22.35 5.25 6.76
CA SER A 304 20.99 4.75 6.59
C SER A 304 20.99 3.47 5.77
N PHE A 305 21.68 3.46 4.63
CA PHE A 305 21.77 2.29 3.76
C PHE A 305 22.39 1.09 4.47
N LEU A 306 23.47 1.29 5.24
CA LEU A 306 24.09 0.22 6.02
C LEU A 306 23.17 -0.32 7.12
N ARG A 307 22.38 0.54 7.78
CA ARG A 307 21.35 0.11 8.75
C ARG A 307 20.28 -0.74 8.09
N ASP A 308 19.84 -0.37 6.88
CA ASP A 308 18.85 -1.14 6.13
C ASP A 308 19.41 -2.51 5.70
N CYS A 309 20.64 -2.56 5.19
CA CYS A 309 21.31 -3.83 4.89
C CYS A 309 21.46 -4.72 6.13
N LEU A 310 21.84 -4.17 7.28
CA LEU A 310 21.91 -4.92 8.54
C LEU A 310 20.54 -5.42 9.00
N ALA A 311 19.50 -4.60 8.85
CA ALA A 311 18.13 -4.99 9.19
C ALA A 311 17.62 -6.13 8.29
N ASP A 312 17.98 -6.12 7.01
CA ASP A 312 17.59 -7.18 6.07
C ASP A 312 18.35 -8.49 6.33
N VAL A 313 19.64 -8.44 6.66
CA VAL A 313 20.38 -9.63 7.10
C VAL A 313 19.76 -10.21 8.39
N LYS A 314 19.35 -9.37 9.33
CA LYS A 314 18.69 -9.80 10.57
C LYS A 314 17.30 -10.40 10.35
N LYS A 315 16.59 -10.04 9.28
CA LYS A 315 15.30 -10.66 8.92
C LYS A 315 15.45 -12.01 8.23
N GLN A 316 16.60 -12.27 7.62
CA GLN A 316 16.87 -13.50 6.87
C GLN A 316 17.52 -14.62 7.72
N ALA A 317 18.04 -14.29 8.90
CA ALA A 317 18.59 -15.21 9.89
C ALA A 317 17.55 -15.56 10.97
#